data_AF-A0A8J7L8K7-F1
#
_entry.id   AF-A0A8J7L8K7-F1
#
_cell.length_a   1.000
_cell.length_b   1.000
_cell.length_c   1.000
_cell.angle_alpha   90.00
_cell.angle_beta   90.00
_cell.angle_gamma   90.00
#
_symmetry.space_group_name_H-M   'P 1'
#
loop_
_entity.id
_entity.type
_entity.pdbx_description
1 polymer ?
#
loop_
_entity_poly.entity_id
_entity_poly.type
_entity_poly.pdbx_seq_one_letter_code
_entity_poly.pdbx_strand_id
1 'polypeptide(L)' 'MNRSKIVAIITGAISIILAIAYLILVQLLDFRDMKPAPISQIETPAIAIYQSQVDCNSNSYQLPIICNQIY' A
#
# COMPACT_ATOMS: atom_id res chain seq x y z
N MET A 1 5.01 -2.63 59.80
CA MET A 1 4.34 -1.67 58.88
C MET A 1 3.25 -2.40 58.11
N ASN A 2 2.07 -1.80 58.02
CA ASN A 2 0.81 -2.43 57.59
C ASN A 2 0.94 -3.21 56.28
N ARG A 3 0.79 -4.54 56.33
CA ARG A 3 0.61 -5.51 55.22
C ARG A 3 -0.07 -4.97 53.95
N SER A 4 -1.06 -4.09 54.11
CA SER A 4 -1.72 -3.38 53.01
C SER A 4 -0.77 -2.57 52.12
N LYS A 5 0.23 -1.90 52.72
CA LYS A 5 1.24 -1.10 52.00
C LYS A 5 2.18 -1.97 51.17
N ILE A 6 2.54 -3.15 51.67
CA ILE A 6 3.39 -4.11 50.94
C ILE A 6 2.66 -4.64 49.71
N VAL A 7 1.39 -5.02 49.85
CA VAL A 7 0.58 -5.49 48.72
C VAL A 7 0.40 -4.39 47.68
N ALA A 8 0.13 -3.15 48.10
CA ALA A 8 -0.02 -2.02 47.18
C ALA A 8 1.24 -1.77 46.33
N ILE A 9 2.42 -1.86 46.94
CA ILE A 9 3.70 -1.69 46.24
C ILE A 9 3.95 -2.84 45.27
N ILE A 10 3.70 -4.09 45.71
CA ILE A 10 3.91 -5.28 44.89
C ILE A 10 2.98 -5.25 43.67
N THR A 11 1.69 -4.95 43.85
CA THR A 11 0.73 -4.87 42.72
C THR A 11 1.11 -3.75 41.74
N GLY A 12 1.58 -2.60 42.25
CA GLY A 12 2.10 -1.52 41.40
C GLY A 12 3.34 -1.94 40.60
N ALA A 13 4.28 -2.64 41.24
CA ALA A 13 5.48 -3.14 40.59
C ALA A 13 5.17 -4.21 39.51
N ILE A 14 4.25 -5.14 39.81
CA ILE A 14 3.81 -6.16 38.85
C ILE A 14 3.18 -5.51 37.62
N SER A 15 2.35 -4.47 37.79
CA SER A 15 1.76 -3.73 36.68
C SER A 15 2.82 -3.12 35.75
N ILE A 16 3.85 -2.50 36.32
CA ILE A 16 4.97 -1.93 35.54
C ILE A 16 5.75 -3.01 34.79
N ILE A 17 6.06 -4.13 35.45
CA ILE A 17 6.78 -5.25 34.82
C ILE A 17 5.96 -5.82 33.65
N LEU A 18 4.65 -6.05 33.84
CA LEU A 18 3.77 -6.50 32.77
C LEU A 18 3.68 -5.50 31.62
N ALA A 19 3.61 -4.20 31.91
CA ALA A 19 3.57 -3.17 30.88
C ALA A 19 4.84 -3.20 30.02
N ILE A 20 6.02 -3.27 30.63
CA ILE A 20 7.29 -3.36 29.91
C ILE A 20 7.37 -4.66 29.11
N ALA A 21 6.99 -5.80 29.70
CA ALA A 21 6.97 -7.08 29.02
C ALA A 21 6.02 -7.06 27.80
N TYR A 22 4.84 -6.47 27.93
CA TYR A 22 3.88 -6.33 26.84
C TYR A 22 4.42 -5.48 25.69
N LEU A 23 5.08 -4.35 26.00
CA LEU A 23 5.71 -3.52 24.96
C LEU A 23 6.76 -4.32 24.19
N ILE A 24 7.69 -4.98 24.89
CA ILE A 24 8.72 -5.82 24.25
C ILE A 24 8.09 -6.92 23.40
N LEU A 25 7.02 -7.56 23.90
CA LEU A 25 6.31 -8.61 23.18
C LEU A 25 5.65 -8.08 21.91
N VAL A 26 4.97 -6.93 21.98
CA VAL A 26 4.42 -6.23 20.81
C VAL A 26 5.51 -5.87 19.82
N GLN A 27 6.66 -5.38 20.27
CA GLN A 27 7.78 -5.06 19.39
C GLN A 27 8.29 -6.31 18.66
N LEU A 28 8.45 -7.44 19.36
CA LEU A 28 8.89 -8.69 18.74
C LEU A 28 7.84 -9.25 17.78
N LEU A 29 6.55 -9.12 18.13
CA LEU A 29 5.45 -9.55 17.29
C LEU A 29 5.26 -8.65 16.08
N ASP A 30 5.62 -7.37 16.14
CA ASP A 30 5.58 -6.43 15.01
C ASP A 30 6.86 -6.50 14.15
N PHE A 31 7.94 -7.08 14.70
CA PHE A 31 9.22 -7.30 14.00
C PHE A 31 9.17 -8.39 12.91
N ARG A 32 8.02 -9.03 12.69
CA ARG A 32 7.83 -9.93 11.55
C ARG A 32 8.11 -9.19 10.24
N ASP A 33 8.94 -9.82 9.40
CA ASP A 33 9.33 -9.35 8.07
C ASP A 33 8.15 -8.72 7.33
N MET A 34 8.12 -7.38 7.34
CA MET A 34 7.35 -6.61 6.39
C MET A 34 8.02 -6.80 5.02
N LYS A 35 7.81 -7.98 4.40
CA LYS A 35 8.05 -8.12 2.97
C LYS A 35 7.17 -7.05 2.32
N PRO A 36 7.74 -6.08 1.60
CA PRO A 36 6.93 -5.12 0.87
C PRO A 36 5.92 -5.93 0.07
N ALA A 37 4.64 -5.55 0.15
CA ALA A 37 3.65 -6.09 -0.76
C ALA A 37 4.29 -6.02 -2.16
N PRO A 38 4.37 -7.14 -2.90
CA PRO A 38 4.89 -7.10 -4.25
C PRO A 38 4.16 -5.96 -4.95
N ILE A 39 4.91 -4.91 -5.31
CA ILE A 39 4.44 -4.04 -6.37
C ILE A 39 4.38 -4.98 -7.54
N SER A 40 3.20 -5.51 -7.82
CA SER A 40 2.91 -6.00 -9.14
C SER A 40 3.32 -4.82 -10.02
N GLN A 41 4.44 -4.97 -10.72
CA GLN A 41 4.72 -4.21 -11.92
C GLN A 41 3.63 -4.64 -12.90
N ILE A 42 2.39 -4.23 -12.62
CA ILE A 42 1.49 -3.84 -13.67
C ILE A 42 2.23 -2.63 -14.21
N GLU A 43 3.01 -2.89 -15.27
CA GLU A 43 3.30 -1.89 -16.26
C GLU A 43 1.93 -1.33 -16.62
N THR A 44 1.50 -0.29 -15.93
CA THR A 44 0.62 0.67 -16.56
C THR A 44 1.54 1.29 -17.60
N PRO A 45 1.46 0.89 -18.89
CA PRO A 45 2.14 1.67 -19.90
C PRO A 45 1.64 3.08 -19.68
N ALA A 46 2.58 4.02 -19.50
CA ALA A 46 2.25 5.42 -19.55
C ALA A 46 1.36 5.60 -20.77
N ILE A 47 0.08 5.93 -20.52
CA ILE A 47 -0.85 6.31 -21.57
C ILE A 47 -0.31 7.63 -22.11
N ALA A 48 0.65 7.50 -23.04
CA ALA A 48 0.95 8.53 -23.99
C ALA A 48 -0.38 8.78 -24.71
N ILE A 49 -0.91 9.99 -24.55
CA ILE A 49 -2.01 10.47 -25.37
C ILE A 49 -1.48 10.42 -26.81
N TYR A 50 -1.80 9.35 -27.54
CA TYR A 50 -1.56 9.30 -28.97
C TYR A 50 -2.48 10.35 -29.58
N GLN A 51 -1.90 11.45 -30.06
CA GLN A 51 -2.59 12.26 -31.05
C GLN A 51 -2.92 11.31 -32.21
N SER A 52 -4.20 11.15 -32.51
CA SER A 52 -4.66 10.37 -33.64
C SER A 52 -4.22 11.07 -34.92
N GLN A 53 -3.06 10.68 -35.47
CA GLN A 53 -2.70 11.01 -36.86
C GLN A 53 -3.56 10.12 -37.76
N VAL A 54 -4.58 10.71 -38.38
CA VAL A 54 -5.39 10.07 -39.41
C VAL A 54 -4.61 10.20 -40.72
N ASP A 55 -3.87 9.15 -41.09
CA ASP A 55 -3.27 9.05 -42.43
C ASP A 55 -4.32 8.55 -43.43
N CYS A 56 -4.97 9.47 -44.14
CA CYS A 56 -5.80 9.15 -45.31
C CYS A 56 -4.92 8.86 -46.55
N ASN A 57 -4.02 7.88 -46.50
CA ASN A 57 -3.32 7.41 -47.71
C ASN A 57 -2.74 6.00 -47.50
N SER A 58 -3.47 4.97 -47.95
CA SER A 58 -2.98 3.94 -48.88
C SER A 58 -3.79 2.64 -48.75
N ASN A 59 -4.60 2.40 -49.78
CA ASN A 59 -5.29 1.18 -50.19
C ASN A 59 -5.11 -0.09 -49.33
N SER A 60 -6.10 -0.41 -48.49
CA SER A 60 -6.51 -1.80 -48.16
C SER A 60 -7.90 -1.81 -47.52
N TYR A 61 -8.93 -1.89 -48.36
CA TYR A 61 -10.25 -2.49 -48.10
C TYR A 61 -10.92 -2.29 -46.73
N GLN A 62 -11.05 -1.04 -46.28
CA GLN A 62 -12.22 -0.66 -45.46
C GLN A 62 -12.60 0.75 -45.90
N LEU A 63 -13.89 1.01 -46.11
CA LEU A 63 -14.42 2.33 -46.44
C LEU A 63 -14.74 3.08 -45.14
N PRO A 64 -13.85 3.92 -44.58
CA PRO A 64 -14.29 4.97 -43.68
C PRO A 64 -14.80 6.12 -44.56
N ILE A 65 -16.13 6.25 -44.58
CA ILE A 65 -16.95 7.28 -45.26
C ILE A 65 -16.65 8.72 -44.75
N ILE A 66 -15.48 8.96 -44.13
CA ILE A 66 -15.18 10.14 -43.31
C ILE A 66 -13.93 10.92 -43.74
N CYS A 67 -13.35 10.64 -44.92
CA CYS A 67 -12.29 11.50 -45.47
C CYS A 67 -12.80 12.61 -46.43
N ASN A 68 -14.10 12.94 -46.43
CA ASN A 68 -14.61 14.12 -47.14
C ASN A 68 -15.84 14.76 -46.47
N GLN A 69 -15.63 15.44 -45.33
CA GLN A 69 -16.57 16.43 -44.78
C GLN A 69 -15.86 17.64 -44.13
N ILE A 70 -14.57 17.86 -44.41
CA ILE A 70 -13.88 19.05 -43.89
C ILE A 70 -13.06 19.66 -45.04
N TYR A 71 -13.74 20.58 -45.74
CA TYR A 71 -13.25 21.58 -46.70
C TYR A 71 -12.87 21.11 -48.12
#